data_AF-A0AAU3P8D5-F1
#
_entry.id   AF-A0AAU3P8D5-F1
#
_cell.length_a   1.000
_cell.length_b   1.000
_cell.length_c   1.000
_cell.angle_alpha   90.00
_cell.angle_beta   90.00
_cell.angle_gamma   90.00
#
_symmetry.space_group_name_H-M   'P 1'
#
loop_
_entity.id
_entity.type
_entity.pdbx_description
1 polymer ?
#
loop_
_entity_poly.entity_id
_entity_poly.type
_entity_poly.pdbx_seq_one_letter_code
_entity_poly.pdbx_strand_id
1 'polypeptide(L)'
;MKIAFVGKGGSGKTTLSSLFIRHLATIGAPVIAVDADINQHLGPALGLDDDQAAELPAMGARLPLIKDYLRGSNPRIASADTMIKTTPPGEGSRLLRVRENNPVYDACARPVELDGGAVRLMVTGPFTEADLGVSCYHSKTGAVELCLNHLVDGRDEYVVVDMTAGSDSFASGMFTRFDMTFLVAEPTRKGVSVYRQYKEYARDFGITLKVVGNKVQGQDDLDFLRAQVGDDLLVTVGHSDWVRAMEKGRPPRFDLLEEPNTAALRTLRSAADAAYAGRDWERYTRQMVHFHLKNAQSWGNAKTGADLAAQVDPSFVLQESVAATA
;
A
#
# COMPACT_ATOMS: atom_id res chain seq x y z
N MET A 1 -8.58 -5.83 -4.26
CA MET A 1 -8.10 -4.50 -4.64
C MET A 1 -6.84 -4.12 -3.88
N LYS A 2 -5.73 -3.90 -4.58
CA LYS A 2 -4.51 -3.29 -4.02
C LYS A 2 -4.61 -1.77 -4.21
N ILE A 3 -4.69 -1.05 -3.10
CA ILE A 3 -4.93 0.39 -3.06
C ILE A 3 -3.78 1.07 -2.32
N ALA A 4 -3.24 2.15 -2.90
CA ALA A 4 -2.28 3.00 -2.22
C ALA A 4 -2.89 4.38 -1.93
N PHE A 5 -2.67 4.88 -0.72
CA PHE A 5 -2.84 6.29 -0.39
C PHE A 5 -1.47 6.96 -0.37
N VAL A 6 -1.28 7.96 -1.24
CA VAL A 6 -0.01 8.67 -1.43
C VAL A 6 -0.22 10.17 -1.40
N GLY A 7 0.83 10.94 -1.18
CA GLY A 7 0.74 12.40 -1.17
C GLY A 7 1.91 13.06 -0.43
N LYS A 8 1.88 14.38 -0.37
CA LYS A 8 2.85 15.18 0.39
C LYS A 8 2.75 14.89 1.90
N GLY A 9 3.84 15.01 2.64
CA GLY A 9 3.81 15.06 4.11
C GLY A 9 2.79 16.10 4.61
N GLY A 10 1.94 15.69 5.55
CA GLY A 10 0.87 16.52 6.13
C GLY A 10 -0.37 16.73 5.26
N SER A 11 -0.49 16.10 4.07
CA SER A 11 -1.68 16.26 3.22
C SER A 11 -2.93 15.55 3.75
N GLY A 12 -2.80 14.67 4.75
CA GLY A 12 -3.91 13.90 5.35
C GLY A 12 -4.10 12.49 4.76
N LYS A 13 -3.02 11.88 4.24
CA LYS A 13 -3.03 10.51 3.69
C LYS A 13 -3.53 9.48 4.70
N THR A 14 -2.89 9.41 5.87
CA THR A 14 -3.22 8.48 6.95
C THR A 14 -4.65 8.65 7.45
N THR A 15 -5.12 9.89 7.56
CA THR A 15 -6.51 10.20 7.89
C THR A 15 -7.47 9.67 6.84
N LEU A 16 -7.19 9.88 5.55
CA LEU A 16 -8.08 9.40 4.49
C LEU A 16 -8.03 7.88 4.30
N SER A 17 -6.84 7.27 4.44
CA SER A 17 -6.70 5.82 4.40
C SER A 17 -7.41 5.17 5.59
N SER A 18 -7.32 5.74 6.80
CA SER A 18 -8.04 5.23 7.97
C SER A 18 -9.56 5.35 7.83
N LEU A 19 -10.07 6.49 7.35
CA LEU A 19 -11.50 6.66 7.04
C LEU A 19 -11.97 5.64 6.00
N PHE A 20 -11.16 5.38 4.97
CA PHE A 20 -11.47 4.40 3.94
C PHE A 20 -11.47 2.97 4.49
N ILE A 21 -10.49 2.62 5.32
CA ILE A 21 -10.43 1.31 6.00
C ILE A 21 -11.64 1.11 6.92
N ARG A 22 -12.02 2.12 7.70
CA ARG A 22 -13.24 2.09 8.55
C ARG A 22 -14.49 1.90 7.71
N HIS A 23 -14.62 2.59 6.57
CA HIS A 23 -15.73 2.40 5.64
C HIS A 23 -15.79 0.98 5.07
N LEU A 24 -14.65 0.36 4.78
CA LEU A 24 -14.59 -1.04 4.34
C LEU A 24 -14.93 -2.02 5.48
N ALA A 25 -14.54 -1.70 6.72
CA ALA A 25 -14.88 -2.51 7.89
C ALA A 25 -16.40 -2.54 8.15
N THR A 26 -17.09 -1.40 8.03
CA THR A 26 -18.55 -1.33 8.30
C THR A 26 -19.41 -2.11 7.31
N ILE A 27 -18.89 -2.39 6.12
CA ILE A 27 -19.55 -3.23 5.11
C ILE A 27 -19.12 -4.71 5.18
N GLY A 28 -18.28 -5.07 6.16
CA GLY A 28 -17.78 -6.44 6.35
C GLY A 28 -16.78 -6.90 5.28
N ALA A 29 -16.08 -5.99 4.60
CA ALA A 29 -15.07 -6.35 3.62
C ALA A 29 -13.80 -6.89 4.30
N PRO A 30 -13.11 -7.90 3.74
CA PRO A 30 -11.79 -8.29 4.20
C PRO A 30 -10.75 -7.24 3.84
N VAL A 31 -10.07 -6.72 4.85
CA VAL A 31 -9.06 -5.67 4.67
C VAL A 31 -7.74 -6.07 5.32
N ILE A 32 -6.66 -5.97 4.54
CA ILE A 32 -5.30 -5.85 5.05
C ILE A 32 -4.90 -4.37 4.95
N ALA A 33 -4.78 -3.72 6.10
CA ALA A 33 -4.25 -2.37 6.23
C ALA A 33 -2.73 -2.44 6.46
N VAL A 34 -1.95 -1.69 5.69
CA VAL A 34 -0.50 -1.66 5.80
C VAL A 34 -0.02 -0.23 6.02
N ASP A 35 0.68 0.00 7.13
CA ASP A 35 1.37 1.26 7.40
C ASP A 35 2.80 1.21 6.86
N ALA A 36 3.02 1.88 5.74
CA ALA A 36 4.31 2.05 5.09
C ALA A 36 4.75 3.53 5.05
N ASP A 37 4.26 4.37 5.99
CA ASP A 37 4.77 5.73 6.22
C ASP A 37 5.79 5.72 7.37
N ILE A 38 6.84 6.53 7.28
CA ILE A 38 7.91 6.57 8.30
C ILE A 38 7.38 6.95 9.68
N ASN A 39 6.29 7.72 9.73
CA ASN A 39 5.72 8.20 10.98
C ASN A 39 4.81 7.16 11.67
N GLN A 40 4.40 6.10 10.95
CA GLN A 40 3.64 4.97 11.50
C GLN A 40 2.37 5.36 12.30
N HIS A 41 1.54 6.26 11.76
CA HIS A 41 0.36 6.80 12.43
C HIS A 41 -0.96 6.06 12.13
N LEU A 42 -0.95 5.02 11.29
CA LEU A 42 -2.18 4.33 10.88
C LEU A 42 -2.81 3.54 12.03
N GLY A 43 -2.00 2.91 12.90
CA GLY A 43 -2.50 2.18 14.07
C GLY A 43 -3.35 3.06 14.98
N PRO A 44 -2.84 4.19 15.48
CA PRO A 44 -3.62 5.15 16.25
C PRO A 44 -4.85 5.70 15.50
N ALA A 45 -4.73 5.96 14.19
CA ALA A 45 -5.87 6.41 13.37
C ALA A 45 -6.98 5.33 13.26
N LEU A 46 -6.62 4.06 13.40
CA LEU A 46 -7.53 2.92 13.52
C LEU A 46 -7.95 2.62 14.97
N GLY A 47 -7.63 3.50 15.93
CA GLY A 47 -8.15 3.43 17.29
C GLY A 47 -7.33 2.55 18.24
N LEU A 48 -6.11 2.15 17.86
CA LEU A 48 -5.15 1.63 18.83
C LEU A 48 -4.67 2.75 19.75
N ASP A 49 -4.45 2.44 21.02
CA ASP A 49 -3.68 3.32 21.90
C ASP A 49 -2.18 3.24 21.60
N ASP A 50 -1.40 4.14 22.23
CA ASP A 50 0.05 4.24 21.97
C ASP A 50 0.80 2.96 22.36
N ASP A 51 0.36 2.27 23.42
CA ASP A 51 0.98 1.03 23.90
C ASP A 51 0.70 -0.12 22.91
N GLN A 52 -0.55 -0.27 22.48
CA GLN A 52 -0.97 -1.23 21.45
C GLN A 52 -0.26 -0.97 20.12
N ALA A 53 -0.12 0.29 19.72
CA ALA A 53 0.57 0.66 18.49
C ALA A 53 2.07 0.33 18.56
N ALA A 54 2.70 0.54 19.73
CA ALA A 54 4.12 0.23 19.95
C ALA A 54 4.40 -1.29 19.93
N GLU A 55 3.43 -2.12 20.30
CA GLU A 55 3.54 -3.59 20.29
C GLU A 55 3.36 -4.23 18.90
N LEU A 56 2.99 -3.43 17.88
CA LEU A 56 2.78 -3.95 16.53
C LEU A 56 4.08 -4.54 15.95
N PRO A 57 4.06 -5.78 15.44
CA PRO A 57 5.25 -6.43 14.93
C PRO A 57 5.74 -5.78 13.63
N ALA A 58 6.94 -5.22 13.66
CA ALA A 58 7.58 -4.66 12.48
C ALA A 58 7.85 -5.74 11.41
N MET A 59 7.29 -5.58 10.21
CA MET A 59 7.54 -6.48 9.09
C MET A 59 9.03 -6.59 8.75
N GLY A 60 9.80 -5.50 8.87
CA GLY A 60 11.24 -5.50 8.61
C GLY A 60 12.01 -6.47 9.52
N ALA A 61 11.60 -6.63 10.78
CA ALA A 61 12.20 -7.57 11.73
C ALA A 61 11.84 -9.04 11.44
N ARG A 62 10.85 -9.28 10.57
CA ARG A 62 10.38 -10.61 10.17
C ARG A 62 10.78 -10.96 8.73
N LEU A 63 11.66 -10.16 8.11
CA LEU A 63 12.03 -10.32 6.70
C LEU A 63 12.58 -11.71 6.35
N PRO A 64 13.43 -12.37 7.17
CA PRO A 64 13.87 -13.74 6.88
C PRO A 64 12.69 -14.72 6.78
N LEU A 65 11.76 -14.68 7.74
CA LEU A 65 10.54 -15.51 7.75
C LEU A 65 9.68 -15.23 6.52
N ILE A 66 9.47 -13.96 6.17
CA ILE A 66 8.68 -13.56 5.01
C ILE A 66 9.30 -14.15 3.73
N LYS A 67 10.61 -13.97 3.54
CA LYS A 67 11.32 -14.47 2.37
C LYS A 67 11.26 -15.99 2.28
N ASP A 68 11.54 -16.71 3.36
CA ASP A 68 11.49 -18.17 3.38
C ASP A 68 10.10 -18.71 3.06
N TYR A 69 9.07 -18.08 3.63
CA TYR A 69 7.69 -18.46 3.34
C TYR A 69 7.35 -18.24 1.86
N LEU A 70 7.62 -17.04 1.32
CA LEU A 70 7.28 -16.67 -0.06
C LEU A 70 8.09 -17.45 -1.10
N ARG A 71 9.36 -17.76 -0.80
CA ARG A 71 10.22 -18.61 -1.63
C ARG A 71 9.57 -19.96 -1.90
N GLY A 72 8.95 -20.56 -0.87
CA GLY A 72 8.35 -21.88 -0.98
C GLY A 72 9.34 -22.93 -1.49
N SER A 73 8.92 -23.69 -2.49
CA SER A 73 9.73 -24.68 -3.19
C SER A 73 10.32 -24.17 -4.51
N ASN A 74 10.29 -22.85 -4.77
CA ASN A 74 10.72 -22.28 -6.05
C ASN A 74 12.18 -22.68 -6.38
N PRO A 75 12.41 -23.46 -7.45
CA PRO A 75 13.72 -23.99 -7.78
C PRO A 75 14.70 -22.92 -8.30
N ARG A 76 14.18 -21.77 -8.76
CA ARG A 76 14.99 -20.64 -9.24
C ARG A 76 15.53 -19.77 -8.13
N ILE A 77 15.01 -19.92 -6.90
CA ILE A 77 15.45 -19.19 -5.71
C ILE A 77 16.08 -20.18 -4.74
N ALA A 78 17.40 -20.35 -4.86
CA ALA A 78 18.17 -21.31 -4.07
C ALA A 78 18.18 -20.98 -2.56
N SER A 79 18.18 -19.70 -2.20
CA SER A 79 18.13 -19.23 -0.80
C SER A 79 17.37 -17.92 -0.68
N ALA A 80 16.63 -17.75 0.41
CA ALA A 80 15.98 -16.50 0.80
C ALA A 80 16.98 -15.33 0.92
N ASP A 81 18.26 -15.60 1.22
CA ASP A 81 19.30 -14.57 1.30
C ASP A 81 19.52 -13.85 -0.03
N THR A 82 19.26 -14.54 -1.14
CA THR A 82 19.38 -13.97 -2.49
C THR A 82 18.11 -13.22 -2.92
N MET A 83 17.03 -13.26 -2.14
CA MET A 83 15.82 -12.50 -2.46
C MET A 83 16.02 -11.02 -2.12
N ILE A 84 15.65 -10.16 -3.05
CA ILE A 84 15.53 -8.71 -2.85
C ILE A 84 14.05 -8.31 -2.86
N LYS A 85 13.72 -7.08 -2.47
CA LYS A 85 12.33 -6.61 -2.38
C LYS A 85 11.53 -6.70 -3.69
N THR A 86 12.23 -6.73 -4.83
CA THR A 86 11.64 -6.87 -6.17
C THR A 86 11.62 -8.31 -6.68
N THR A 87 12.13 -9.31 -5.93
CA THR A 87 12.15 -10.71 -6.38
C THR A 87 10.72 -11.17 -6.70
N PRO A 88 10.45 -11.61 -7.94
CA PRO A 88 9.12 -12.05 -8.35
C PRO A 88 8.83 -13.49 -7.88
N PRO A 89 7.55 -13.86 -7.71
CA PRO A 89 7.16 -15.27 -7.65
C PRO A 89 7.44 -15.99 -8.97
N GLY A 90 7.59 -17.31 -8.86
CA GLY A 90 7.64 -18.26 -9.98
C GLY A 90 6.99 -19.58 -9.58
N GLU A 91 7.10 -20.61 -10.42
CA GLU A 91 6.66 -21.96 -10.05
C GLU A 91 7.27 -22.38 -8.69
N GLY A 92 6.44 -22.90 -7.78
CA GLY A 92 6.83 -23.30 -6.42
C GLY A 92 6.90 -22.17 -5.39
N SER A 93 6.80 -20.89 -5.78
CA SER A 93 6.64 -19.78 -4.82
C SER A 93 5.29 -19.86 -4.13
N ARG A 94 5.22 -19.48 -2.85
CA ARG A 94 3.95 -19.30 -2.15
C ARG A 94 3.39 -17.91 -2.41
N LEU A 95 2.07 -17.85 -2.58
CA LEU A 95 1.33 -16.61 -2.76
C LEU A 95 0.54 -16.29 -1.50
N LEU A 96 0.41 -15.00 -1.18
CA LEU A 96 -0.41 -14.52 -0.08
C LEU A 96 -1.83 -14.25 -0.56
N ARG A 97 -2.84 -14.72 0.17
CA ARG A 97 -4.26 -14.43 -0.09
C ARG A 97 -4.86 -13.64 1.06
N VAL A 98 -5.73 -12.69 0.76
CA VAL A 98 -6.25 -11.73 1.76
C VAL A 98 -6.97 -12.42 2.92
N ARG A 99 -7.76 -13.46 2.64
CA ARG A 99 -8.57 -14.18 3.62
C ARG A 99 -7.86 -15.34 4.32
N GLU A 100 -6.74 -15.81 3.80
CA GLU A 100 -6.06 -16.98 4.34
C GLU A 100 -5.33 -16.65 5.65
N ASN A 101 -5.12 -17.66 6.48
CA ASN A 101 -4.14 -17.62 7.55
C ASN A 101 -2.84 -18.21 7.03
N ASN A 102 -1.72 -17.60 7.39
CA ASN A 102 -0.40 -18.07 7.02
C ASN A 102 0.65 -17.55 8.01
N PRO A 103 1.84 -18.17 8.06
CA PRO A 103 2.92 -17.76 8.95
C PRO A 103 3.33 -16.30 8.84
N VAL A 104 3.19 -15.66 7.67
CA VAL A 104 3.49 -14.23 7.50
C VAL A 104 2.48 -13.38 8.26
N TYR A 105 1.18 -13.67 8.12
CA TYR A 105 0.14 -12.95 8.85
C TYR A 105 0.18 -13.24 10.34
N ASP A 106 0.46 -14.48 10.75
CA ASP A 106 0.61 -14.83 12.18
C ASP A 106 1.75 -14.02 12.83
N ALA A 107 2.86 -13.84 12.10
CA ALA A 107 4.03 -13.12 12.59
C ALA A 107 3.90 -11.58 12.51
N CYS A 108 3.17 -11.05 11.53
CA CYS A 108 3.22 -9.63 11.16
C CYS A 108 1.89 -8.88 11.23
N ALA A 109 0.75 -9.57 11.27
CA ALA A 109 -0.55 -8.94 11.30
C ALA A 109 -1.16 -8.96 12.71
N ARG A 110 -1.91 -7.91 13.04
CA ARG A 110 -2.76 -7.87 14.24
C ARG A 110 -4.19 -7.54 13.85
N PRO A 111 -5.20 -8.26 14.37
CA PRO A 111 -6.58 -7.87 14.18
C PRO A 111 -6.84 -6.56 14.91
N VAL A 112 -7.56 -5.65 14.26
CA VAL A 112 -8.06 -4.41 14.86
C VAL A 112 -9.56 -4.38 14.67
N GLU A 113 -10.29 -4.38 15.79
CA GLU A 113 -11.76 -4.24 15.79
C GLU A 113 -12.12 -2.78 15.49
N LEU A 114 -12.92 -2.58 14.45
CA LEU A 114 -13.24 -1.28 13.87
C LEU A 114 -14.71 -1.24 13.49
N ASP A 115 -15.47 -0.37 14.14
CA ASP A 115 -16.79 0.05 13.67
C ASP A 115 -17.75 -1.12 13.34
N GLY A 116 -17.67 -2.19 14.14
CA GLY A 116 -18.49 -3.41 14.00
C GLY A 116 -17.92 -4.51 13.09
N GLY A 117 -16.73 -4.30 12.53
CA GLY A 117 -15.96 -5.31 11.80
C GLY A 117 -14.53 -5.43 12.33
N ALA A 118 -13.70 -6.21 11.64
CA ALA A 118 -12.30 -6.38 11.96
C ALA A 118 -11.43 -6.31 10.71
N VAL A 119 -10.25 -5.71 10.85
CA VAL A 119 -9.24 -5.63 9.78
C VAL A 119 -7.90 -6.19 10.27
N ARG A 120 -7.03 -6.59 9.35
CA ARG A 120 -5.66 -6.97 9.67
C ARG A 120 -4.75 -5.78 9.47
N LEU A 121 -4.14 -5.27 10.54
CA LEU A 121 -3.12 -4.22 10.47
C LEU A 121 -1.72 -4.83 10.44
N MET A 122 -0.90 -4.36 9.51
CA MET A 122 0.52 -4.66 9.40
C MET A 122 1.32 -3.35 9.33
N VAL A 123 2.53 -3.37 9.87
CA VAL A 123 3.37 -2.16 9.98
C VAL A 123 4.78 -2.44 9.49
N THR A 124 5.38 -1.50 8.76
CA THR A 124 6.81 -1.62 8.42
C THR A 124 7.70 -1.52 9.67
N GLY A 125 7.21 -0.83 10.70
CA GLY A 125 7.87 -0.61 11.98
C GLY A 125 8.63 0.72 12.04
N PRO A 126 8.77 1.32 13.23
CA PRO A 126 9.41 2.62 13.40
C PRO A 126 10.89 2.55 13.04
N PHE A 127 11.49 3.68 12.68
CA PHE A 127 12.93 3.79 12.51
C PHE A 127 13.59 3.80 13.90
N THR A 128 14.46 2.83 14.19
CA THR A 128 15.11 2.68 15.50
C THR A 128 16.48 3.33 15.52
N GLU A 129 17.07 3.56 16.70
CA GLU A 129 18.44 4.09 16.80
C GLU A 129 19.47 3.17 16.13
N ALA A 130 19.23 1.86 16.10
CA ALA A 130 20.07 0.90 15.37
C ALA A 130 20.01 1.07 13.84
N ASP A 131 18.98 1.75 13.31
CA ASP A 131 18.84 2.06 11.89
C ASP A 131 19.51 3.39 11.51
N LEU A 132 19.71 4.31 12.48
CA LEU A 132 20.31 5.64 12.26
C LEU A 132 21.76 5.51 11.78
N GLY A 133 22.00 5.95 10.54
CA GLY A 133 23.34 5.94 9.93
C GLY A 133 23.78 4.59 9.36
N VAL A 134 22.98 3.52 9.50
CA VAL A 134 23.33 2.15 9.07
C VAL A 134 22.40 1.62 7.98
N SER A 135 21.10 1.88 8.09
CA SER A 135 20.08 1.36 7.15
C SER A 135 19.17 2.48 6.67
N CYS A 136 19.04 2.64 5.35
CA CYS A 136 18.07 3.58 4.79
C CYS A 136 16.64 3.02 4.93
N TYR A 137 15.62 3.86 5.19
CA TYR A 137 14.21 3.46 5.36
C TYR A 137 13.68 2.55 4.22
N HIS A 138 14.27 2.66 3.02
CA HIS A 138 14.12 1.73 1.89
C HIS A 138 14.19 0.24 2.23
N SER A 139 14.91 -0.15 3.29
CA SER A 139 15.01 -1.55 3.74
C SER A 139 13.72 -2.04 4.41
N LYS A 140 12.95 -1.15 5.06
CA LYS A 140 11.73 -1.50 5.81
C LYS A 140 10.50 -1.62 4.92
N THR A 141 10.37 -0.76 3.91
CA THR A 141 9.32 -0.88 2.89
C THR A 141 9.52 -2.08 1.95
N GLY A 142 10.72 -2.67 1.95
CA GLY A 142 11.03 -3.85 1.15
C GLY A 142 10.18 -5.08 1.50
N ALA A 143 9.78 -5.24 2.77
CA ALA A 143 8.88 -6.32 3.17
C ALA A 143 7.48 -6.14 2.56
N VAL A 144 6.96 -4.90 2.54
CA VAL A 144 5.66 -4.57 1.94
C VAL A 144 5.70 -4.83 0.44
N GLU A 145 6.76 -4.39 -0.24
CA GLU A 145 6.92 -4.63 -1.68
C GLU A 145 6.96 -6.11 -2.01
N LEU A 146 7.73 -6.88 -1.25
CA LEU A 146 7.87 -8.32 -1.46
C LEU A 146 6.54 -9.04 -1.25
N CYS A 147 5.78 -8.66 -0.20
CA CYS A 147 4.43 -9.16 0.00
C CYS A 147 3.50 -8.78 -1.16
N LEU A 148 3.51 -7.53 -1.64
CA LEU A 148 2.68 -7.08 -2.77
C LEU A 148 3.01 -7.83 -4.08
N ASN A 149 4.28 -8.18 -4.31
CA ASN A 149 4.73 -8.99 -5.44
C ASN A 149 4.17 -10.42 -5.40
N HIS A 150 3.92 -10.96 -4.21
CA HIS A 150 3.41 -12.32 -4.00
C HIS A 150 1.94 -12.36 -3.58
N LEU A 151 1.26 -11.22 -3.49
CA LEU A 151 -0.13 -11.15 -3.03
C LEU A 151 -1.10 -11.28 -4.21
N VAL A 152 -2.10 -12.13 -4.03
CA VAL A 152 -3.22 -12.30 -4.96
C VAL A 152 -4.52 -12.15 -4.20
N ASP A 153 -5.19 -11.04 -4.45
CA ASP A 153 -6.50 -10.70 -3.91
C ASP A 153 -7.60 -10.97 -4.92
N GLY A 154 -8.76 -11.41 -4.43
CA GLY A 154 -9.97 -11.60 -5.21
C GLY A 154 -10.88 -10.38 -5.23
N ARG A 155 -12.04 -10.55 -5.87
CA ARG A 155 -13.12 -9.57 -5.87
C ARG A 155 -13.61 -9.31 -4.44
N ASP A 156 -13.88 -8.04 -4.13
CA ASP A 156 -14.34 -7.56 -2.83
C ASP A 156 -13.37 -7.81 -1.65
N GLU A 157 -12.11 -8.13 -1.93
CA GLU A 157 -11.02 -8.16 -0.95
C GLU A 157 -10.16 -6.90 -1.08
N TYR A 158 -9.60 -6.37 0.00
CA TYR A 158 -8.87 -5.09 -0.05
C TYR A 158 -7.53 -5.17 0.67
N VAL A 159 -6.51 -4.59 0.03
CA VAL A 159 -5.21 -4.29 0.62
C VAL A 159 -5.02 -2.80 0.51
N VAL A 160 -5.04 -2.09 1.64
CA VAL A 160 -4.91 -0.62 1.70
C VAL A 160 -3.56 -0.29 2.29
N VAL A 161 -2.70 0.36 1.50
CA VAL A 161 -1.36 0.74 1.91
C VAL A 161 -1.28 2.25 2.07
N ASP A 162 -1.06 2.72 3.30
CA ASP A 162 -0.72 4.12 3.57
C ASP A 162 0.79 4.30 3.39
N MET A 163 1.20 5.13 2.43
CA MET A 163 2.62 5.33 2.15
C MET A 163 2.94 6.76 1.74
N THR A 164 4.22 7.13 1.83
CA THR A 164 4.69 8.40 1.31
C THR A 164 4.69 8.41 -0.22
N ALA A 165 4.40 9.56 -0.85
CA ALA A 165 4.65 9.75 -2.29
C ALA A 165 6.16 10.01 -2.55
N GLY A 166 7.01 9.13 -2.02
CA GLY A 166 8.46 9.27 -2.06
C GLY A 166 9.10 8.67 -3.31
N SER A 167 10.36 9.03 -3.55
CA SER A 167 11.25 8.42 -4.53
C SER A 167 11.36 6.90 -4.38
N ASP A 168 11.19 6.41 -3.16
CA ASP A 168 11.43 5.04 -2.74
C ASP A 168 10.50 4.07 -3.48
N SER A 169 9.22 4.42 -3.62
CA SER A 169 8.23 3.63 -4.35
C SER A 169 8.55 3.54 -5.84
N PHE A 170 9.18 4.57 -6.42
CA PHE A 170 9.59 4.62 -7.82
C PHE A 170 10.91 3.91 -8.08
N ALA A 171 11.84 3.93 -7.12
CA ALA A 171 13.16 3.30 -7.25
C ALA A 171 13.06 1.78 -7.46
N SER A 172 12.10 1.13 -6.80
CA SER A 172 11.89 -0.32 -6.89
C SER A 172 10.71 -0.76 -7.73
N GLY A 173 9.82 0.17 -8.13
CA GLY A 173 8.66 -0.14 -8.95
C GLY A 173 7.41 -0.48 -8.15
N MET A 174 7.42 -0.35 -6.82
CA MET A 174 6.27 -0.59 -5.94
C MET A 174 5.00 0.16 -6.40
N PHE A 175 5.13 1.37 -6.96
CA PHE A 175 3.98 2.13 -7.48
C PHE A 175 3.18 1.40 -8.57
N THR A 176 3.77 0.40 -9.23
CA THR A 176 3.11 -0.44 -10.25
C THR A 176 2.39 -1.67 -9.67
N ARG A 177 2.31 -1.79 -8.34
CA ARG A 177 1.68 -2.91 -7.63
C ARG A 177 0.26 -2.63 -7.16
N PHE A 178 -0.28 -1.44 -7.48
CA PHE A 178 -1.60 -1.01 -7.07
C PHE A 178 -2.54 -0.96 -8.26
N ASP A 179 -3.76 -1.47 -8.05
CA ASP A 179 -4.85 -1.31 -9.02
C ASP A 179 -5.38 0.11 -9.02
N MET A 180 -5.32 0.77 -7.86
CA MET A 180 -5.76 2.15 -7.64
C MET A 180 -4.78 2.89 -6.73
N THR A 181 -4.32 4.05 -7.19
CA THR A 181 -3.56 4.99 -6.37
C THR A 181 -4.40 6.24 -6.11
N PHE A 182 -4.74 6.47 -4.84
CA PHE A 182 -5.36 7.71 -4.38
C PHE A 182 -4.28 8.68 -3.92
N LEU A 183 -4.09 9.75 -4.68
CA LEU A 183 -3.15 10.82 -4.35
C LEU A 183 -3.88 11.94 -3.61
N VAL A 184 -3.53 12.13 -2.35
CA VAL A 184 -4.09 13.15 -1.48
C VAL A 184 -3.37 14.48 -1.69
N ALA A 185 -4.11 15.47 -2.20
CA ALA A 185 -3.59 16.80 -2.50
C ALA A 185 -4.38 17.90 -1.76
N GLU A 186 -3.65 18.80 -1.11
CA GLU A 186 -4.21 20.05 -0.59
C GLU A 186 -4.36 21.07 -1.73
N PRO A 187 -5.31 22.04 -1.66
CA PRO A 187 -5.49 23.11 -2.66
C PRO A 187 -4.37 24.16 -2.59
N THR A 188 -3.13 23.72 -2.77
CA THR A 188 -1.93 24.56 -2.74
C THR A 188 -0.96 24.13 -3.83
N ARG A 189 -0.11 25.04 -4.30
CA ARG A 189 0.93 24.74 -5.30
C ARG A 189 1.85 23.60 -4.89
N LYS A 190 2.18 23.49 -3.59
CA LYS A 190 3.01 22.41 -3.04
C LYS A 190 2.25 21.09 -2.91
N GLY A 191 0.94 21.13 -2.67
CA GLY A 191 0.09 19.93 -2.67
C GLY A 191 0.02 19.30 -4.06
N VAL A 192 -0.27 20.11 -5.08
CA VAL A 192 -0.42 19.63 -6.46
C VAL A 192 0.92 19.35 -7.17
N SER A 193 2.05 19.86 -6.67
CA SER A 193 3.36 19.55 -7.27
C SER A 193 3.73 18.07 -7.14
N VAL A 194 3.36 17.44 -6.02
CA VAL A 194 3.56 15.99 -5.82
C VAL A 194 2.73 15.19 -6.82
N TYR A 195 1.49 15.63 -7.10
CA TYR A 195 0.67 15.03 -8.15
C TYR A 195 1.35 15.06 -9.53
N ARG A 196 1.88 16.23 -9.92
CA ARG A 196 2.55 16.38 -11.23
C ARG A 196 3.76 15.46 -11.36
N GLN A 197 4.60 15.44 -10.33
CA GLN A 197 5.78 14.59 -10.29
C GLN A 197 5.39 13.09 -10.35
N TYR A 198 4.36 12.70 -9.60
CA TYR A 198 3.89 11.31 -9.60
C TYR A 198 3.36 10.90 -10.97
N LYS A 199 2.56 11.77 -11.61
CA LYS A 199 2.00 11.53 -12.95
C LYS A 199 3.09 11.45 -14.02
N GLU A 200 4.12 12.28 -13.91
CA GLU A 200 5.28 12.24 -14.80
C GLU A 200 6.05 10.92 -14.67
N TYR A 201 6.40 10.51 -13.45
CA TYR A 201 7.16 9.27 -13.22
C TYR A 201 6.37 8.00 -13.58
N ALA A 202 5.05 8.04 -13.47
CA ALA A 202 4.22 6.88 -13.73
C ALA A 202 3.60 6.82 -15.13
N ARG A 203 3.87 7.81 -15.99
CA ARG A 203 3.26 8.00 -17.32
C ARG A 203 3.27 6.74 -18.18
N ASP A 204 4.38 6.00 -18.18
CA ASP A 204 4.59 4.88 -19.09
C ASP A 204 4.22 3.52 -18.48
N PHE A 205 3.65 3.52 -17.27
CA PHE A 205 3.34 2.29 -16.53
C PHE A 205 1.85 1.97 -16.49
N GLY A 206 0.98 2.82 -17.04
CA GLY A 206 -0.46 2.53 -17.14
C GLY A 206 -1.13 2.36 -15.78
N ILE A 207 -0.65 3.08 -14.75
CA ILE A 207 -1.24 3.07 -13.42
C ILE A 207 -2.59 3.81 -13.42
N THR A 208 -3.51 3.37 -12.57
CA THR A 208 -4.76 4.10 -12.32
C THR A 208 -4.56 5.06 -11.15
N LEU A 209 -4.48 6.35 -11.44
CA LEU A 209 -4.26 7.41 -10.45
C LEU A 209 -5.51 8.29 -10.34
N LYS A 210 -5.98 8.54 -9.12
CA LYS A 210 -7.04 9.51 -8.83
C LYS A 210 -6.66 10.41 -7.67
N VAL A 211 -7.06 11.67 -7.74
CA VAL A 211 -6.75 12.69 -6.75
C VAL A 211 -7.91 12.85 -5.77
N VAL A 212 -7.57 12.86 -4.48
CA VAL A 212 -8.46 13.22 -3.38
C VAL A 212 -8.06 14.61 -2.91
N GLY A 213 -8.89 15.62 -3.21
CA GLY A 213 -8.68 16.98 -2.75
C GLY A 213 -8.99 17.08 -1.27
N ASN A 214 -7.99 17.31 -0.42
CA ASN A 214 -8.19 17.35 1.03
C ASN A 214 -8.06 18.76 1.60
N LYS A 215 -8.74 19.02 2.72
CA LYS A 215 -8.78 20.31 3.42
C LYS A 215 -9.36 21.44 2.55
N VAL A 216 -10.32 21.10 1.70
CA VAL A 216 -11.04 22.06 0.85
C VAL A 216 -11.99 22.89 1.72
N GLN A 217 -11.87 24.22 1.65
CA GLN A 217 -12.67 25.16 2.45
C GLN A 217 -13.84 25.76 1.68
N GLY A 218 -13.79 25.78 0.35
CA GLY A 218 -14.85 26.36 -0.48
C GLY A 218 -14.63 26.20 -1.97
N GLN A 219 -15.40 26.96 -2.74
CA GLN A 219 -15.43 26.85 -4.20
C GLN A 219 -14.10 27.21 -4.86
N ASP A 220 -13.38 28.21 -4.33
CA ASP A 220 -12.07 28.62 -4.85
C ASP A 220 -11.03 27.49 -4.80
N ASP A 221 -10.96 26.77 -3.68
CA ASP A 221 -10.08 25.59 -3.52
C ASP A 221 -10.45 24.47 -4.52
N LEU A 222 -11.74 24.25 -4.72
CA LEU A 222 -12.25 23.25 -5.67
C LEU A 222 -11.89 23.63 -7.11
N ASP A 223 -12.07 24.89 -7.48
CA ASP A 223 -11.74 25.41 -8.80
C ASP A 223 -10.22 25.37 -9.05
N PHE A 224 -9.43 25.70 -8.03
CA PHE A 224 -7.98 25.54 -8.07
C PHE A 224 -7.61 24.07 -8.33
N LEU A 225 -8.14 23.12 -7.56
CA LEU A 225 -7.82 21.70 -7.74
C LEU A 225 -8.23 21.21 -9.15
N ARG A 226 -9.44 21.53 -9.60
CA ARG A 226 -9.91 21.19 -10.96
C ARG A 226 -8.97 21.75 -12.04
N ALA A 227 -8.53 23.00 -11.89
CA ALA A 227 -7.59 23.61 -12.83
C ALA A 227 -6.20 22.95 -12.80
N GLN A 228 -5.76 22.40 -11.66
CA GLN A 228 -4.42 21.81 -11.52
C GLN A 228 -4.34 20.33 -11.86
N VAL A 229 -5.40 19.55 -11.60
CA VAL A 229 -5.39 18.08 -11.74
C VAL A 229 -6.44 17.54 -12.73
N GLY A 230 -7.38 18.38 -13.19
CA GLY A 230 -8.38 18.01 -14.19
C GLY A 230 -9.23 16.81 -13.78
N ASP A 231 -9.46 15.91 -14.73
CA ASP A 231 -10.30 14.70 -14.60
C ASP A 231 -9.74 13.65 -13.62
N ASP A 232 -8.53 13.87 -13.11
CA ASP A 232 -8.00 13.03 -12.03
C ASP A 232 -8.63 13.38 -10.68
N LEU A 233 -9.20 14.59 -10.49
CA LEU A 233 -9.92 14.93 -9.26
C LEU A 233 -11.17 14.05 -9.13
N LEU A 234 -11.14 13.12 -8.17
CA LEU A 234 -12.23 12.18 -7.96
C LEU A 234 -13.25 12.71 -6.95
N VAL A 235 -12.77 13.14 -5.79
CA VAL A 235 -13.59 13.68 -4.70
C VAL A 235 -12.83 14.74 -3.92
N THR A 236 -13.56 15.54 -3.15
CA THR A 236 -13.00 16.48 -2.19
C THR A 236 -13.50 16.20 -0.79
N VAL A 237 -12.62 16.37 0.20
CA VAL A 237 -12.90 16.28 1.63
C VAL A 237 -12.56 17.62 2.27
N GLY A 238 -13.52 18.18 2.99
CA GLY A 238 -13.41 19.49 3.63
C GLY A 238 -13.11 19.40 5.13
N HIS A 239 -13.49 20.44 5.87
CA HIS A 239 -13.44 20.41 7.32
C HIS A 239 -14.40 19.34 7.88
N SER A 240 -13.96 18.59 8.88
CA SER A 240 -14.75 17.57 9.56
C SER A 240 -14.45 17.63 11.05
N ASP A 241 -15.50 17.81 11.84
CA ASP A 241 -15.42 17.75 13.30
C ASP A 241 -15.18 16.32 13.76
N TRP A 242 -15.73 15.35 13.03
CA TRP A 242 -15.47 13.93 13.27
C TRP A 242 -13.98 13.61 13.16
N VAL A 243 -13.36 13.99 12.04
CA VAL A 243 -11.92 13.80 11.82
C VAL A 243 -11.12 14.51 12.90
N ARG A 244 -11.47 15.77 13.20
CA ARG A 244 -10.77 16.53 14.24
C ARG A 244 -10.88 15.89 15.63
N ALA A 245 -11.97 15.23 15.94
CA ALA A 245 -12.15 14.50 17.20
C ALA A 245 -11.31 13.21 17.22
N MET A 246 -11.30 12.45 16.13
CA MET A 246 -10.43 11.27 15.95
C MET A 246 -8.95 11.63 16.11
N GLU A 247 -8.47 12.68 15.43
CA GLU A 247 -7.07 13.15 15.51
C GLU A 247 -6.69 13.67 16.91
N LYS A 248 -7.66 13.87 17.81
CA LYS A 248 -7.45 14.18 19.24
C LYS A 248 -7.58 12.96 20.15
N GLY A 249 -7.55 11.75 19.59
CA GLY A 249 -7.72 10.48 20.32
C GLY A 249 -9.15 10.26 20.83
N ARG A 250 -10.15 10.92 20.26
CA ARG A 250 -11.56 10.84 20.67
C ARG A 250 -12.46 10.53 19.48
N PRO A 251 -12.26 9.41 18.78
CA PRO A 251 -13.09 9.06 17.63
C PRO A 251 -14.55 8.90 18.05
N PRO A 252 -15.49 9.68 17.48
CA PRO A 252 -16.91 9.40 17.63
C PRO A 252 -17.25 8.07 16.95
N ARG A 253 -18.47 7.56 17.16
CA ARG A 253 -18.96 6.44 16.35
C ARG A 253 -18.89 6.79 14.87
N PHE A 254 -18.44 5.84 14.03
CA PHE A 254 -18.22 6.12 12.61
C PHE A 254 -19.50 6.41 11.82
N ASP A 255 -20.67 5.94 12.28
CA ASP A 255 -21.97 6.27 11.69
C ASP A 255 -22.37 7.75 11.86
N LEU A 256 -21.63 8.51 12.67
CA LEU A 256 -21.78 9.96 12.81
C LEU A 256 -20.88 10.77 11.87
N LEU A 257 -20.06 10.12 11.03
CA LEU A 257 -19.27 10.80 10.01
C LEU A 257 -20.18 11.59 9.07
N GLU A 258 -19.80 12.82 8.74
CA GLU A 258 -20.65 13.72 7.96
C GLU A 258 -20.99 13.12 6.59
N GLU A 259 -22.22 13.32 6.10
CA GLU A 259 -22.69 12.72 4.84
C GLU A 259 -21.75 12.98 3.66
N PRO A 260 -21.22 14.21 3.45
CA PRO A 260 -20.31 14.47 2.33
C PRO A 260 -19.04 13.61 2.39
N ASN A 261 -18.53 13.36 3.59
CA ASN A 261 -17.35 12.51 3.79
C ASN A 261 -17.71 11.04 3.55
N THR A 262 -18.85 10.58 4.03
CA THR A 262 -19.36 9.23 3.75
C THR A 262 -19.58 9.01 2.24
N ALA A 263 -20.12 10.00 1.54
CA ALA A 263 -20.29 9.98 0.09
C ALA A 263 -18.95 9.93 -0.66
N ALA A 264 -17.95 10.67 -0.18
CA ALA A 264 -16.60 10.62 -0.71
C ALA A 264 -16.02 9.20 -0.59
N LEU A 265 -16.14 8.55 0.58
CA LEU A 265 -15.64 7.19 0.81
C LEU A 265 -16.34 6.14 -0.07
N ARG A 266 -17.66 6.25 -0.27
CA ARG A 266 -18.40 5.40 -1.23
C ARG A 266 -17.89 5.58 -2.66
N THR A 267 -17.52 6.80 -3.03
CA THR A 267 -16.97 7.11 -4.37
C THR A 267 -15.57 6.55 -4.55
N LEU A 268 -14.70 6.65 -3.52
CA LEU A 268 -13.38 6.01 -3.53
C LEU A 268 -13.52 4.50 -3.69
N ARG A 269 -14.43 3.86 -2.94
CA ARG A 269 -14.67 2.42 -3.07
C ARG A 269 -15.13 2.07 -4.48
N SER A 270 -16.12 2.79 -5.01
CA SER A 270 -16.64 2.54 -6.36
C SER A 270 -15.56 2.66 -7.43
N ALA A 271 -14.65 3.64 -7.30
CA ALA A 271 -13.51 3.79 -8.20
C ALA A 271 -12.51 2.62 -8.08
N ALA A 272 -12.23 2.15 -6.86
CA ALA A 272 -11.39 0.98 -6.65
C ALA A 272 -12.04 -0.28 -7.24
N ASP A 273 -13.32 -0.53 -6.96
CA ASP A 273 -14.05 -1.70 -7.48
C ASP A 273 -14.12 -1.71 -9.01
N ALA A 274 -14.28 -0.53 -9.64
CA ALA A 274 -14.22 -0.39 -11.09
C ALA A 274 -12.84 -0.72 -11.66
N ALA A 275 -11.75 -0.39 -10.96
CA ALA A 275 -10.39 -0.70 -11.40
C ALA A 275 -10.11 -2.21 -11.44
N TYR A 276 -10.82 -3.01 -10.62
CA TYR A 276 -10.71 -4.48 -10.65
C TYR A 276 -10.95 -5.07 -12.04
N ALA A 277 -11.96 -4.57 -12.75
CA ALA A 277 -12.35 -5.08 -14.06
C ALA A 277 -11.31 -4.79 -15.16
N GLY A 278 -10.45 -3.79 -14.94
CA GLY A 278 -9.36 -3.41 -15.84
C GLY A 278 -8.02 -4.07 -15.50
N ARG A 279 -7.99 -5.04 -14.58
CA ARG A 279 -6.74 -5.68 -14.13
C ARG A 279 -6.10 -6.47 -15.27
N ASP A 280 -4.83 -6.15 -15.53
CA ASP A 280 -3.97 -6.83 -16.50
C ASP A 280 -2.81 -7.51 -15.76
N TRP A 281 -3.00 -8.80 -15.50
CA TRP A 281 -2.04 -9.67 -14.80
C TRP A 281 -0.74 -9.87 -15.57
N GLU A 282 -0.77 -9.84 -16.91
CA GLU A 282 0.44 -9.93 -17.74
C GLU A 282 1.26 -8.64 -17.62
N ARG A 283 0.63 -7.47 -17.73
CA ARG A 283 1.31 -6.18 -17.51
C ARG A 283 1.85 -6.08 -16.10
N TYR A 284 1.06 -6.49 -15.10
CA TYR A 284 1.50 -6.51 -13.70
C TYR A 284 2.77 -7.34 -13.54
N THR A 285 2.77 -8.57 -14.06
CA THR A 285 3.92 -9.49 -13.98
C THR A 285 5.12 -8.97 -14.77
N ARG A 286 4.90 -8.48 -16.00
CA ARG A 286 5.97 -7.91 -16.84
C ARG A 286 6.65 -6.72 -16.18
N GLN A 287 5.88 -5.82 -15.56
CA GLN A 287 6.44 -4.67 -14.84
C GLN A 287 7.22 -5.10 -13.60
N MET A 288 6.72 -6.08 -12.85
CA MET A 288 7.44 -6.67 -11.71
C MET A 288 8.80 -7.23 -12.15
N VAL A 289 8.84 -8.05 -13.21
CA VAL A 289 10.08 -8.58 -13.79
C VAL A 289 11.01 -7.47 -14.28
N HIS A 290 10.47 -6.46 -14.98
CA HIS A 290 11.26 -5.32 -15.47
C HIS A 290 12.02 -4.62 -14.32
N PHE A 291 11.33 -4.26 -13.24
CA PHE A 291 11.97 -3.61 -12.10
C PHE A 291 12.91 -4.54 -11.33
N HIS A 292 12.61 -5.84 -11.28
CA HIS A 292 13.52 -6.83 -10.70
C HIS A 292 14.85 -6.88 -11.45
N LEU A 293 14.82 -7.04 -12.78
CA LEU A 293 16.02 -7.08 -13.62
C LEU A 293 16.86 -5.79 -13.52
N LYS A 294 16.19 -4.63 -13.47
CA LYS A 294 16.86 -3.34 -13.26
C LYS A 294 17.57 -3.26 -11.90
N ASN A 295 16.92 -3.74 -10.84
CA ASN A 295 17.51 -3.78 -9.49
C ASN A 295 18.63 -4.83 -9.39
N ALA A 296 18.47 -5.98 -10.03
CA ALA A 296 19.48 -7.03 -10.13
C ALA A 296 20.78 -6.49 -10.73
N GLN A 297 20.68 -5.84 -11.90
CA GLN A 297 21.84 -5.28 -12.62
C GLN A 297 22.47 -4.10 -11.89
N SER A 298 21.67 -3.21 -11.29
CA SER A 298 22.19 -1.97 -10.69
C SER A 298 22.93 -2.19 -9.37
N TRP A 299 22.44 -3.10 -8.51
CA TRP A 299 23.07 -3.35 -7.20
C TRP A 299 22.84 -4.75 -6.66
N GLY A 300 21.74 -5.41 -7.03
CA GLY A 300 21.29 -6.68 -6.44
C GLY A 300 22.30 -7.82 -6.63
N ASN A 301 22.84 -7.98 -7.83
CA ASN A 301 23.82 -9.03 -8.13
C ASN A 301 25.10 -8.82 -7.32
N ALA A 302 25.62 -7.59 -7.27
CA ALA A 302 26.81 -7.25 -6.50
C ALA A 302 26.61 -7.46 -5.00
N LYS A 303 25.43 -7.13 -4.46
CA LYS A 303 25.12 -7.26 -3.04
C LYS A 303 24.91 -8.71 -2.59
N THR A 304 24.31 -9.54 -3.45
CA THR A 304 23.96 -10.93 -3.10
C THR A 304 25.02 -11.94 -3.52
N GLY A 305 25.91 -11.58 -4.46
CA GLY A 305 26.84 -12.52 -5.08
C GLY A 305 26.18 -13.55 -5.99
N ALA A 306 24.91 -13.36 -6.36
CA ALA A 306 24.12 -14.27 -7.18
C ALA A 306 23.61 -13.58 -8.46
N ASP A 307 23.36 -14.35 -9.51
CA ASP A 307 22.65 -13.86 -10.69
C ASP A 307 21.14 -13.83 -10.40
N LEU A 308 20.64 -12.66 -10.00
CA LEU A 308 19.22 -12.50 -9.68
C LEU A 308 18.33 -12.57 -10.92
N ALA A 309 18.86 -12.36 -12.13
CA ALA A 309 18.06 -12.53 -13.35
C ALA A 309 17.61 -13.98 -13.55
N ALA A 310 18.39 -14.95 -13.06
CA ALA A 310 18.04 -16.37 -13.09
C ALA A 310 16.83 -16.74 -12.21
N GLN A 311 16.47 -15.87 -11.24
CA GLN A 311 15.29 -16.04 -10.38
C GLN A 311 13.97 -15.85 -11.15
N VAL A 312 13.99 -15.16 -12.29
CA VAL A 312 12.80 -14.90 -13.09
C VAL A 312 12.32 -16.19 -13.76
N ASP A 313 11.07 -16.53 -13.53
CA ASP A 313 10.38 -17.59 -14.26
C ASP A 313 9.65 -16.98 -15.48
N PRO A 314 10.13 -17.22 -16.72
CA PRO A 314 9.52 -16.64 -17.91
C PRO A 314 8.15 -17.23 -18.26
N SER A 315 7.79 -18.38 -17.66
CA SER A 315 6.52 -19.05 -17.89
C SER A 315 5.45 -18.71 -16.84
N PHE A 316 5.86 -18.07 -15.74
CA PHE A 316 4.97 -17.70 -14.66
C PHE A 316 4.29 -16.36 -14.93
N VAL A 317 2.96 -16.34 -14.79
CA VAL A 317 2.16 -15.12 -14.74
C VAL A 317 1.39 -15.14 -13.42
N LEU A 318 1.55 -14.08 -12.62
CA LEU A 318 0.75 -13.91 -11.42
C LEU A 318 -0.70 -13.71 -11.83
N GLN A 319 -1.62 -14.56 -11.35
CA GLN A 319 -3.05 -14.46 -11.67
C GLN A 319 -3.88 -15.08 -10.54
N GLU A 320 -5.17 -14.74 -10.49
CA GLU A 320 -6.09 -15.22 -9.45
C GLU A 320 -6.23 -16.74 -9.41
N SER A 321 -6.22 -17.35 -10.61
CA SER A 321 -6.38 -18.78 -10.85
C SER A 321 -5.13 -19.62 -10.57
N VAL A 322 -3.97 -19.01 -10.26
CA VAL A 322 -2.82 -19.78 -9.75
C VAL A 322 -3.24 -20.38 -8.43
N ALA A 323 -3.70 -21.64 -8.48
CA ALA A 323 -4.15 -22.38 -7.33
C ALA A 323 -3.01 -22.40 -6.32
N ALA A 324 -3.35 -22.15 -5.05
CA ALA A 324 -2.49 -22.53 -3.95
C ALA A 324 -2.29 -24.04 -4.08
N THR A 325 -1.19 -24.47 -4.70
CA THR A 325 -0.72 -25.83 -4.53
C THR A 325 -0.44 -25.97 -3.04
N ALA A 326 -1.29 -26.77 -2.39
CA ALA A 326 -1.33 -27.01 -0.95
C ALA A 326 0.03 -27.33 -0.34
#